data_AF-A0A1V9Z4S3-F1
#
_entry.id   AF-A0A1V9Z4S3-F1
#
_cell.length_a   1.000
_cell.length_b   1.000
_cell.length_c   1.000
_cell.angle_alpha   90.00
_cell.angle_beta   90.00
_cell.angle_gamma   90.00
#
_symmetry.space_group_name_H-M   'P 1'
#
loop_
_entity.id
_entity.type
_entity.pdbx_description
1 polymer ?
#
loop_
_entity_poly.entity_id
_entity_poly.type
_entity_poly.pdbx_seq_one_letter_code
_entity_poly.pdbx_strand_id
1 'polypeptide(L)'
;MTRSQAISFYRSIYRAAGLLPSKDRTQFVRRRLRSEYEKYLHETNPERISFLLQVADTQLDTLLVQVEHYNQVFSDPSYHQV
;
A
#
# COMPACT_ATOMS: atom_id res chain seq x y z
N MET A 1 -9.41 14.62 -13.04
CA MET A 1 -9.44 14.36 -11.58
C MET A 1 -8.89 12.97 -11.23
N THR A 2 -9.36 11.91 -11.89
CA THR A 2 -8.98 10.49 -11.62
C THR A 2 -7.47 10.20 -11.65
N ARG A 3 -6.74 10.72 -12.65
CA ARG A 3 -5.27 10.49 -12.76
C ARG A 3 -4.48 11.05 -11.59
N SER A 4 -4.83 12.25 -11.12
CA SER A 4 -4.15 12.88 -9.98
C SER A 4 -4.39 12.09 -8.68
N GLN A 5 -5.61 11.59 -8.48
CA GLN A 5 -5.96 10.73 -7.34
C GLN A 5 -5.19 9.40 -7.40
N ALA A 6 -5.14 8.74 -8.55
CA ALA A 6 -4.36 7.51 -8.72
C ALA A 6 -2.88 7.71 -8.38
N ILE A 7 -2.25 8.78 -8.87
CA ILE A 7 -0.85 9.10 -8.54
C ILE A 7 -0.68 9.40 -7.04
N SER A 8 -1.65 10.08 -6.42
CA SER A 8 -1.64 10.35 -4.99
C SER A 8 -1.66 9.05 -4.19
N PHE A 9 -2.60 8.14 -4.48
CA PHE A 9 -2.67 6.83 -3.82
C PHE A 9 -1.40 6.01 -4.04
N TYR A 10 -0.88 5.96 -5.27
CA TYR A 10 0.37 5.27 -5.55
C TYR A 10 1.50 5.76 -4.64
N ARG A 11 1.67 7.09 -4.52
CA ARG A 11 2.71 7.68 -3.68
C ARG A 11 2.47 7.41 -2.19
N SER A 12 1.23 7.52 -1.73
CA SER A 12 0.87 7.25 -0.33
C SER A 12 1.16 5.81 0.05
N ILE A 13 0.71 4.84 -0.76
CA ILE A 13 0.96 3.41 -0.52
C ILE A 13 2.46 3.10 -0.60
N TYR A 14 3.19 3.67 -1.57
CA TYR A 14 4.64 3.48 -1.70
C TYR A 14 5.43 3.98 -0.48
N ARG A 15 5.00 5.11 0.10
CA ARG A 15 5.57 5.68 1.33
C ARG A 15 5.20 4.84 2.55
N ALA A 16 3.92 4.49 2.72
CA ALA A 16 3.45 3.64 3.81
C ALA A 16 4.17 2.29 3.82
N ALA A 17 4.38 1.67 2.66
CA ALA A 17 5.16 0.44 2.54
C ALA A 17 6.60 0.61 3.07
N GLY A 18 7.19 1.80 2.97
CA GLY A 18 8.52 2.11 3.50
C GLY A 18 8.60 2.15 5.03
N LEU A 19 7.45 2.18 5.71
CA LEU A 19 7.35 2.15 7.17
C LEU A 19 7.26 0.72 7.72
N LEU A 20 7.16 -0.30 6.84
CA LEU A 20 7.21 -1.69 7.27
C LEU A 20 8.60 -2.03 7.84
N PRO A 21 8.68 -2.83 8.91
CA PRO A 21 9.95 -3.10 9.62
C PRO A 21 10.90 -3.99 8.83
N SER A 22 10.39 -4.81 7.89
CA SER A 22 11.19 -5.72 7.08
C SER A 22 11.38 -5.18 5.67
N LYS A 23 12.64 -5.14 5.21
CA LYS A 23 13.00 -4.78 3.83
C LYS A 23 12.30 -5.65 2.78
N ASP A 24 12.13 -6.94 3.06
CA ASP A 24 11.49 -7.87 2.12
C ASP A 24 10.00 -7.55 1.96
N ARG A 25 9.32 -7.25 3.08
CA ARG A 25 7.91 -6.82 3.06
C ARG A 25 7.75 -5.51 2.29
N THR A 26 8.62 -4.53 2.55
CA THR A 26 8.66 -3.25 1.83
C THR A 26 8.82 -3.46 0.32
N GLN A 27 9.77 -4.29 -0.10
CA GLN A 27 10.00 -4.58 -1.52
C GLN A 27 8.86 -5.36 -2.16
N PHE A 28 8.26 -6.31 -1.43
CA PHE A 28 7.10 -7.06 -1.91
C PHE A 28 5.92 -6.14 -2.20
N VAL A 29 5.54 -5.29 -1.23
CA VAL A 29 4.41 -4.36 -1.38
C VAL A 29 4.67 -3.39 -2.53
N ARG A 30 5.88 -2.83 -2.65
CA ARG A 30 6.24 -1.92 -3.74
C ARG A 30 6.20 -2.58 -5.12
N ARG A 31 6.70 -3.82 -5.24
CA ARG A 31 6.65 -4.57 -6.51
C ARG A 31 5.21 -4.90 -6.90
N ARG A 32 4.40 -5.33 -5.94
CA ARG A 32 2.97 -5.60 -6.16
C ARG A 32 2.22 -4.34 -6.58
N LEU A 33 2.41 -3.22 -5.87
CA LEU A 33 1.79 -1.93 -6.20
C LEU A 33 2.11 -1.51 -7.63
N ARG A 34 3.39 -1.61 -8.03
CA ARG A 34 3.82 -1.29 -9.40
C ARG A 34 3.11 -2.18 -10.42
N SER A 35 3.10 -3.49 -10.19
CA SER A 35 2.47 -4.46 -11.10
C SER A 35 0.97 -4.20 -11.28
N GLU A 36 0.24 -3.86 -10.22
CA GLU A 36 -1.19 -3.53 -10.31
C GLU A 36 -1.43 -2.23 -11.11
N TYR A 37 -0.62 -1.20 -10.90
CA TYR A 37 -0.75 0.06 -11.65
C TYR A 37 -0.37 -0.09 -13.13
N GLU A 38 0.64 -0.91 -13.45
CA GLU A 38 1.00 -1.24 -14.83
C GLU A 38 -0.12 -2.04 -15.52
N LYS A 39 -0.74 -2.99 -14.81
CA LYS A 39 -1.86 -3.81 -15.31
C LYS A 39 -3.07 -2.97 -15.74
N TYR A 40 -3.38 -1.91 -15.01
CA TYR A 40 -4.54 -1.04 -15.28
C TYR A 40 -4.17 0.30 -15.93
N LEU A 41 -2.95 0.44 -16.45
CA LEU A 41 -2.44 1.70 -17.02
C LEU A 41 -3.33 2.26 -18.17
N HIS A 42 -3.91 1.36 -18.95
CA HIS A 42 -4.74 1.68 -20.11
C HIS A 42 -6.25 1.50 -19.84
N GLU A 43 -6.66 1.37 -18.59
CA GLU A 43 -8.08 1.32 -18.25
C GLU A 43 -8.75 2.65 -18.62
N THR A 44 -9.86 2.56 -19.36
CA THR A 44 -10.64 3.72 -19.82
C THR A 44 -12.07 3.70 -19.32
N ASN A 45 -12.55 2.57 -18.78
CA ASN A 45 -13.89 2.48 -18.23
C ASN A 45 -13.97 3.30 -16.92
N PRO A 46 -14.83 4.34 -16.86
CA PRO A 46 -14.89 5.23 -15.71
C PRO A 46 -15.40 4.56 -14.42
N GLU A 47 -16.31 3.59 -14.52
CA GLU A 47 -16.80 2.83 -13.36
C GLU A 47 -15.68 1.96 -12.78
N ARG A 48 -14.93 1.31 -13.67
CA ARG A 48 -13.80 0.47 -13.28
C ARG A 48 -12.66 1.29 -12.67
N ILE A 49 -12.35 2.46 -13.22
CA ILE A 49 -11.39 3.40 -12.63
C ILE A 49 -11.86 3.82 -11.23
N SER A 50 -13.13 4.15 -11.07
CA SER A 50 -13.68 4.58 -9.78
C SER A 50 -13.57 3.47 -8.73
N PHE A 51 -13.90 2.23 -9.11
CA PHE A 51 -13.72 1.07 -8.25
C PHE A 51 -12.25 0.83 -7.88
N LEU A 52 -11.32 0.92 -8.85
CA LEU A 52 -9.88 0.76 -8.58
C LEU A 52 -9.35 1.84 -7.63
N LEU A 53 -9.87 3.07 -7.69
CA LEU A 53 -9.52 4.13 -6.74
C LEU A 53 -10.01 3.81 -5.32
N GLN A 54 -11.22 3.27 -5.17
CA GLN A 54 -11.72 2.79 -3.88
C GLN A 54 -10.89 1.62 -3.33
N VAL A 55 -10.46 0.71 -4.21
CA VAL A 55 -9.54 -0.38 -3.82
C VAL A 55 -8.23 0.19 -3.30
N ALA A 56 -7.66 1.20 -3.97
CA ALA A 56 -6.41 1.83 -3.54
C ALA A 56 -6.55 2.53 -2.18
N ASP A 57 -7.69 3.17 -1.92
CA ASP A 57 -8.03 3.80 -0.64
C ASP A 57 -8.07 2.76 0.49
N THR A 58 -8.88 1.70 0.33
CA THR A 58 -8.98 0.60 1.30
C THR A 58 -7.63 -0.09 1.54
N GLN A 59 -6.82 -0.26 0.48
CA GLN A 59 -5.49 -0.84 0.60
C GLN A 59 -4.52 0.05 1.36
N LEU A 60 -4.61 1.37 1.20
CA LEU A 60 -3.81 2.32 1.96
C LEU A 60 -4.15 2.23 3.45
N ASP A 61 -5.43 2.27 3.80
CA ASP A 61 -5.88 2.15 5.20
C ASP A 61 -5.42 0.83 5.83
N THR A 62 -5.62 -0.28 5.12
CA THR A 62 -5.18 -1.61 5.58
C THR A 62 -3.67 -1.64 5.81
N LEU A 63 -2.89 -1.06 4.91
CA LEU A 63 -1.43 -1.03 5.04
C LEU A 63 -0.99 -0.17 6.22
N LEU A 64 -1.65 0.96 6.47
CA LEU A 64 -1.35 1.82 7.63
C LEU A 64 -1.60 1.08 8.95
N VAL A 65 -2.74 0.39 9.07
CA VAL A 65 -3.05 -0.45 10.25
C VAL A 65 -2.01 -1.55 10.42
N GLN A 66 -1.60 -2.21 9.34
CA GLN A 66 -0.55 -3.25 9.40
C GLN A 66 0.80 -2.67 9.83
N VAL A 67 1.20 -1.52 9.29
CA VAL A 67 2.43 -0.82 9.67
C VAL A 67 2.41 -0.48 11.16
N GLU A 68 1.32 0.10 11.66
CA GLU A 68 1.17 0.44 13.07
C GLU A 68 1.28 -0.80 13.94
N HIS A 69 0.52 -1.85 13.62
CA HIS A 69 0.53 -3.10 14.37
C HIS A 69 1.93 -3.74 14.39
N TYR A 70 2.60 -3.80 13.24
CA TYR A 70 3.96 -4.33 13.19
C TYR A 70 4.93 -3.50 14.03
N ASN A 71 4.88 -2.17 13.93
CA ASN A 71 5.76 -1.32 14.70
C ASN A 71 5.53 -1.50 16.22
N GLN A 72 4.27 -1.66 16.66
CA GLN A 72 3.96 -2.00 18.05
C GLN A 72 4.60 -3.34 18.45
N VAL A 73 4.36 -4.40 17.68
CA VAL A 73 4.87 -5.75 17.98
C VAL A 73 6.40 -5.81 18.00
N PHE A 74 7.08 -5.18 17.03
CA PHE A 74 8.55 -5.17 16.98
C PHE A 74 9.18 -4.18 17.98
N SER A 75 8.42 -3.25 18.53
CA SER A 75 8.88 -2.36 19.61
C SER A 75 8.72 -2.97 21.00
N ASP A 76 7.97 -4.07 21.14
CA ASP A 76 7.77 -4.75 22.42
C ASP A 76 9.06 -5.50 22.83
N PRO A 77 9.69 -5.14 23.97
CA PRO A 77 10.89 -5.81 24.48
C PRO A 77 10.69 -7.30 24.75
N SER A 78 9.44 -7.73 24.96
CA SER A 78 9.02 -9.11 25.21
C SER A 78 9.00 -9.95 23.93
N TYR A 79 9.01 -9.32 22.75
CA TYR A 79 8.88 -10.01 21.46
C TYR A 79 10.02 -10.99 21.18
N HIS A 80 11.21 -10.74 21.72
CA HIS A 80 12.38 -11.60 21.54
C HIS A 80 12.53 -12.69 22.62
N GLN A 81 11.57 -12.86 23.53
CA GLN A 81 11.65 -13.84 24.64
C GLN A 81 11.05 -15.23 24.31
N VAL A 82 10.90 -15.58 23.04
CA VAL A 82 10.39 -16.90 22.62
C VAL A 82 11.53 -17.83 22.21
#